data_AF-A0A7Y2HZQ2-F1
#
_entry.id   AF-A0A7Y2HZQ2-F1
#
_cell.length_a   1.000
_cell.length_b   1.000
_cell.length_c   1.000
_cell.angle_alpha   90.00
_cell.angle_beta   90.00
_cell.angle_gamma   90.00
#
_symmetry.space_group_name_H-M   'P 1'
#
loop_
_entity.id
_entity.type
_entity.pdbx_description
1 polymer ?
#
loop_
_entity_poly.entity_id
_entity_poly.type
_entity_poly.pdbx_seq_one_letter_code
_entity_poly.pdbx_strand_id
1 'polypeptide(L)'
;MTTNRVVLMLPALLLLASPVCARGTAVVDGAEIRAALELAATRRIDIVGIGDSNQARDGSGWDEGMHVALLDHFDQYASALQTQNENGASGFGAGYEIAVRTAPAWVDGTIALPGGAPAFFAAFCPAFVAGEAFENVHVPAFSDASVDHDGAVRNGLRLTAASPLDVTAALRGSICYGQFAGTGDGGFVPQWRAADGSSLAASPVIASEGYARDAMATTTLDVPADPARAGQLLDFRIVGAGAGYRGRTYTLYLRVEHPTRPAGFSYHTWGAHSGQSLRYFANLIVNNAEGVTDAYKQYYFAQVRRLQTSSPVVIFWINHGLNDRQESLPSVGPDPVADGDSGPAYADNLQGVIDQILADWTASGGDPAGVYFVLDPSHPVANPDDAELESYRDAARLVAQHNPRTAMVDVSRLTDHEEMLAFGDYHAGGADVNHLSASGYHRLARLKLEALLAASCPADLDGDASVGFSDLLRMLAFWGVCEGCPEDLDGSGDVGFTDLLMVLGSWGDC
;
A
#
# COMPACT_ATOMS: atom_id res chain seq x y z
N MET A 1 2.12 37.44 -35.23
CA MET A 1 0.74 36.93 -35.21
C MET A 1 0.71 35.57 -35.87
N THR A 2 0.92 34.52 -35.08
CA THR A 2 0.69 33.12 -35.47
C THR A 2 0.39 32.39 -34.19
N THR A 3 -0.90 32.10 -34.00
CA THR A 3 -1.51 31.50 -32.82
C THR A 3 -1.15 30.02 -32.71
N ASN A 4 -0.48 29.65 -31.61
CA ASN A 4 -0.45 28.28 -31.10
C ASN A 4 -1.86 27.88 -30.66
N ARG A 5 -2.43 26.85 -31.26
CA ARG A 5 -3.53 26.09 -30.67
C ARG A 5 -2.93 24.87 -30.00
N VAL A 6 -2.78 24.94 -28.68
CA VAL A 6 -2.65 23.78 -27.81
C VAL A 6 -3.98 23.04 -27.90
N VAL A 7 -3.97 21.84 -28.46
CA VAL A 7 -5.08 20.89 -28.34
C VAL A 7 -4.96 20.29 -26.95
N LEU A 8 -5.64 20.91 -25.98
CA LEU A 8 -6.01 20.25 -24.73
C LEU A 8 -6.95 19.11 -25.11
N MET A 9 -6.46 17.87 -25.09
CA MET A 9 -7.33 16.73 -24.90
C MET A 9 -7.89 16.86 -23.48
N LEU A 10 -9.09 17.41 -23.35
CA LEU A 10 -9.93 17.07 -22.20
C LEU A 10 -10.16 15.56 -22.28
N PRO A 11 -9.96 14.77 -21.21
CA PRO A 11 -10.58 13.47 -21.16
C PRO A 11 -12.09 13.74 -21.22
N ALA A 12 -12.74 13.23 -22.25
CA ALA A 12 -14.19 13.17 -22.27
C ALA A 12 -14.58 12.27 -21.10
N LEU A 13 -14.90 12.90 -19.97
CA LEU A 13 -15.69 12.32 -18.90
C LEU A 13 -17.06 12.04 -19.53
N LEU A 14 -17.14 10.93 -20.25
CA LEU A 14 -18.40 10.38 -20.72
C LEU A 14 -19.05 9.82 -19.45
N LEU A 15 -19.71 10.71 -18.69
CA LEU A 15 -20.79 10.37 -17.77
C LEU A 15 -21.92 9.75 -18.60
N LEU A 16 -21.70 8.52 -19.07
CA LEU A 16 -22.78 7.57 -19.13
C LEU A 16 -23.23 7.45 -17.68
N ALA A 17 -24.52 7.68 -17.41
CA ALA A 17 -25.09 7.28 -16.14
C ALA A 17 -24.71 5.81 -15.89
N SER A 18 -23.73 5.60 -15.03
CA SER A 18 -23.15 4.29 -14.78
C SER A 18 -24.20 3.39 -14.13
N PRO A 19 -24.15 2.06 -14.33
CA PRO A 19 -25.02 1.11 -13.63
C PRO A 19 -24.81 1.08 -12.09
N VAL A 20 -23.97 1.97 -11.54
CA VAL A 20 -23.64 2.11 -10.12
C VAL A 20 -24.91 2.29 -9.27
N CYS A 21 -25.90 3.09 -9.72
CA CYS A 21 -27.15 3.28 -8.96
C CYS A 21 -28.01 2.01 -8.81
N ALA A 22 -27.82 0.99 -9.66
CA ALA A 22 -28.61 -0.24 -9.60
C ALA A 22 -27.99 -1.32 -8.70
N ARG A 23 -26.72 -1.17 -8.30
CA ARG A 23 -25.97 -2.19 -7.57
C ARG A 23 -25.87 -1.94 -6.06
N GLY A 24 -26.42 -0.84 -5.53
CA GLY A 24 -26.39 -0.51 -4.10
C GLY A 24 -25.05 0.09 -3.65
N THR A 25 -24.94 0.43 -2.36
CA THR A 25 -23.79 1.17 -1.81
C THR A 25 -22.50 0.36 -1.88
N ALA A 26 -21.52 0.87 -2.61
CA ALA A 26 -20.21 0.24 -2.79
C ALA A 26 -19.24 0.46 -1.62
N VAL A 27 -19.50 1.44 -0.76
CA VAL A 27 -18.64 1.76 0.39
C VAL A 27 -19.45 1.69 1.68
N VAL A 28 -18.90 0.99 2.66
CA VAL A 28 -19.44 0.90 4.03
C VAL A 28 -18.53 1.69 4.95
N ASP A 29 -19.09 2.56 5.81
CA ASP A 29 -18.36 3.38 6.80
C ASP A 29 -17.21 4.23 6.23
N GLY A 30 -17.37 4.72 5.00
CA GLY A 30 -16.34 5.45 4.26
C GLY A 30 -16.01 6.86 4.76
N ALA A 31 -16.84 7.48 5.62
CA ALA A 31 -16.73 8.91 5.91
C ALA A 31 -15.39 9.31 6.55
N GLU A 32 -14.90 8.54 7.53
CA GLU A 32 -13.60 8.80 8.17
C GLU A 32 -12.43 8.49 7.24
N ILE A 33 -12.55 7.47 6.37
CA ILE A 33 -11.54 7.14 5.37
C ILE A 33 -11.43 8.23 4.31
N ARG A 34 -12.56 8.74 3.82
CA ARG A 34 -12.60 9.88 2.89
C ARG A 34 -11.86 11.07 3.49
N ALA A 35 -12.21 11.45 4.72
CA ALA A 35 -11.56 12.55 5.40
C ALA A 35 -10.05 12.32 5.55
N ALA A 36 -9.61 11.09 5.85
CA ALA A 36 -8.19 10.74 5.94
C ALA A 36 -7.47 10.82 4.58
N LEU A 37 -8.12 10.38 3.48
CA LEU A 37 -7.57 10.47 2.12
C LEU A 37 -7.44 11.93 1.67
N GLU A 38 -8.47 12.76 1.88
CA GLU A 38 -8.49 14.18 1.50
C GLU A 38 -7.39 15.00 2.19
N LEU A 39 -6.90 14.55 3.36
CA LEU A 39 -5.75 15.17 4.01
C LEU A 39 -4.49 15.15 3.12
N ALA A 40 -4.36 14.21 2.17
CA ALA A 40 -3.27 14.19 1.20
C ALA A 40 -3.14 15.51 0.42
N ALA A 41 -4.23 16.27 0.22
CA ALA A 41 -4.19 17.56 -0.46
C ALA A 41 -3.51 18.67 0.36
N THR A 42 -3.41 18.52 1.68
CA THR A 42 -2.93 19.57 2.60
C THR A 42 -1.77 19.16 3.48
N ARG A 43 -1.51 17.85 3.59
CA ARG A 43 -0.43 17.27 4.39
C ARG A 43 -0.01 15.90 3.86
N ARG A 44 1.14 15.42 4.33
CA ARG A 44 1.64 14.08 4.02
C ARG A 44 0.80 13.03 4.72
N ILE A 45 0.41 11.98 3.98
CA ILE A 45 -0.20 10.74 4.50
C ILE A 45 0.53 9.53 3.91
N ASP A 46 0.50 8.39 4.61
CA ASP A 46 1.02 7.13 4.05
C ASP A 46 -0.11 6.12 3.89
N ILE A 47 -0.01 5.27 2.87
CA ILE A 47 -0.94 4.18 2.61
C ILE A 47 -0.15 2.89 2.53
N VAL A 48 -0.62 1.83 3.18
CA VAL A 48 0.06 0.53 3.25
C VAL A 48 -0.86 -0.55 2.69
N GLY A 49 -0.56 -1.03 1.49
CA GLY A 49 -1.20 -2.16 0.85
C GLY A 49 -0.75 -3.49 1.45
N ILE A 50 -1.72 -4.36 1.73
CA ILE A 50 -1.54 -5.73 2.19
C ILE A 50 -2.41 -6.58 1.28
N GLY A 51 -1.82 -7.54 0.58
CA GLY A 51 -2.60 -8.47 -0.20
C GLY A 51 -1.87 -9.73 -0.63
N ASP A 52 -2.54 -10.44 -1.53
CA ASP A 52 -2.07 -11.69 -2.11
C ASP A 52 -1.21 -11.47 -3.38
N SER A 53 -1.20 -12.45 -4.30
CA SER A 53 -0.50 -12.35 -5.59
C SER A 53 -0.91 -11.13 -6.41
N ASN A 54 -2.11 -10.59 -6.20
CA ASN A 54 -2.60 -9.40 -6.89
C ASN A 54 -1.94 -8.10 -6.43
N GLN A 55 -1.33 -8.06 -5.24
CA GLN A 55 -0.77 -6.81 -4.70
C GLN A 55 0.40 -6.28 -5.56
N ALA A 56 1.30 -7.16 -5.99
CA ALA A 56 2.50 -6.80 -6.75
C ALA A 56 2.64 -7.57 -8.09
N ARG A 57 1.54 -8.14 -8.59
CA ARG A 57 1.50 -9.03 -9.75
C ARG A 57 2.24 -8.46 -10.96
N ASP A 58 3.26 -9.16 -11.46
CA ASP A 58 4.01 -8.83 -12.68
C ASP A 58 4.47 -7.34 -12.77
N GLY A 59 4.60 -6.66 -11.63
CA GLY A 59 4.90 -5.22 -11.56
C GLY A 59 3.72 -4.26 -11.63
N SER A 60 2.54 -4.77 -11.93
CA SER A 60 1.35 -3.98 -12.24
C SER A 60 0.14 -4.25 -11.36
N GLY A 61 0.33 -4.95 -10.24
CA GLY A 61 -0.72 -5.26 -9.27
C GLY A 61 -1.40 -4.04 -8.62
N TRP A 62 -2.10 -4.27 -7.51
CA TRP A 62 -2.75 -3.19 -6.75
C TRP A 62 -1.80 -2.07 -6.35
N ASP A 63 -0.52 -2.36 -6.10
CA ASP A 63 0.50 -1.32 -5.86
C ASP A 63 0.55 -0.30 -7.01
N GLU A 64 0.71 -0.75 -8.26
CA GLU A 64 0.76 0.15 -9.42
C GLU A 64 -0.61 0.84 -9.63
N GLY A 65 -1.69 0.06 -9.60
CA GLY A 65 -3.04 0.57 -9.79
C GLY A 65 -3.41 1.68 -8.81
N MET A 66 -3.11 1.49 -7.52
CA MET A 66 -3.41 2.48 -6.48
C MET A 66 -2.54 3.72 -6.61
N HIS A 67 -1.25 3.60 -6.95
CA HIS A 67 -0.43 4.76 -7.26
C HIS A 67 -1.02 5.58 -8.40
N VAL A 68 -1.38 4.92 -9.51
CA VAL A 68 -1.97 5.57 -10.68
C VAL A 68 -3.28 6.27 -10.33
N ALA A 69 -4.16 5.63 -9.55
CA ALA A 69 -5.41 6.23 -9.11
C ALA A 69 -5.19 7.43 -8.18
N LEU A 70 -4.27 7.33 -7.21
CA LEU A 70 -3.97 8.41 -6.28
C LEU A 70 -3.36 9.63 -6.98
N LEU A 71 -2.54 9.41 -8.02
CA LEU A 71 -1.94 10.48 -8.83
C LEU A 71 -2.96 11.29 -9.64
N ASP A 72 -4.18 10.79 -9.83
CA ASP A 72 -5.25 11.58 -10.44
C ASP A 72 -5.76 12.70 -9.49
N HIS A 73 -5.48 12.60 -8.18
CA HIS A 73 -5.98 13.50 -7.13
C HIS A 73 -4.89 14.21 -6.33
N PHE A 74 -3.78 13.54 -6.06
CA PHE A 74 -2.78 13.95 -5.08
C PHE A 74 -1.35 13.80 -5.62
N ASP A 75 -0.46 14.68 -5.17
CA ASP A 75 0.96 14.54 -5.45
C ASP A 75 1.57 13.38 -4.65
N GLN A 76 2.54 12.67 -5.22
CA GLN A 76 3.39 11.77 -4.45
C GLN A 76 4.53 12.55 -3.79
N TYR A 77 4.72 12.44 -2.47
CA TYR A 77 5.81 13.14 -1.78
C TYR A 77 7.02 12.24 -1.51
N ALA A 78 6.84 10.92 -1.47
CA ALA A 78 7.92 9.96 -1.28
C ALA A 78 7.61 8.63 -1.97
N SER A 79 8.67 7.87 -2.25
CA SER A 79 8.56 6.46 -2.59
C SER A 79 8.07 5.65 -1.40
N ALA A 80 7.64 4.42 -1.66
CA ALA A 80 7.53 3.36 -0.67
C ALA A 80 8.84 3.20 0.13
N LEU A 81 8.73 2.53 1.29
CA LEU A 81 9.87 1.87 1.91
C LEU A 81 10.20 0.66 1.05
N GLN A 82 11.46 0.54 0.66
CA GLN A 82 11.91 -0.47 -0.28
C GLN A 82 13.15 -1.15 0.24
N THR A 83 13.44 -2.38 -0.15
CA THR A 83 14.75 -2.99 0.13
C THR A 83 15.53 -3.29 -1.13
N GLN A 84 16.82 -3.55 -0.98
CA GLN A 84 17.69 -3.82 -2.13
C GLN A 84 17.39 -5.14 -2.83
N ASN A 85 16.72 -6.07 -2.17
CA ASN A 85 16.46 -7.41 -2.67
C ASN A 85 14.96 -7.65 -2.92
N GLU A 86 14.18 -6.57 -3.00
CA GLU A 86 12.74 -6.64 -3.19
C GLU A 86 12.39 -7.44 -4.44
N ASN A 87 11.47 -8.38 -4.25
CA ASN A 87 11.03 -9.35 -5.23
C ASN A 87 12.18 -10.05 -5.99
N GLY A 88 13.22 -10.50 -5.28
CA GLY A 88 14.36 -11.20 -5.89
C GLY A 88 15.12 -10.33 -6.90
N ALA A 89 15.14 -9.01 -6.69
CA ALA A 89 15.73 -8.02 -7.59
C ALA A 89 15.05 -7.86 -8.96
N SER A 90 13.84 -8.39 -9.13
CA SER A 90 13.06 -8.22 -10.37
C SER A 90 12.53 -6.80 -10.55
N GLY A 91 12.49 -5.99 -9.47
CA GLY A 91 12.14 -4.57 -9.50
C GLY A 91 10.64 -4.26 -9.46
N PHE A 92 9.80 -5.26 -9.14
CA PHE A 92 8.36 -5.13 -8.97
C PHE A 92 7.99 -4.82 -7.50
N GLY A 93 6.85 -4.14 -7.27
CA GLY A 93 6.42 -3.72 -5.92
C GLY A 93 7.13 -2.47 -5.38
N ALA A 94 7.86 -1.75 -6.26
CA ALA A 94 8.66 -0.59 -5.90
C ALA A 94 7.94 0.76 -6.03
N GLY A 95 6.62 0.70 -6.23
CA GLY A 95 5.77 1.82 -6.60
C GLY A 95 5.79 2.17 -8.10
N TYR A 96 5.05 3.21 -8.47
CA TYR A 96 4.89 3.65 -9.86
C TYR A 96 6.08 4.48 -10.36
N GLU A 97 6.65 4.09 -11.50
CA GLU A 97 7.81 4.75 -12.14
C GLU A 97 9.07 4.82 -11.24
N ILE A 98 9.17 3.86 -10.31
CA ILE A 98 10.30 3.65 -9.42
C ILE A 98 10.64 2.15 -9.46
N ALA A 99 11.94 1.82 -9.47
CA ALA A 99 12.39 0.44 -9.50
C ALA A 99 13.53 0.21 -8.51
N VAL A 100 13.53 -0.94 -7.86
CA VAL A 100 14.71 -1.46 -7.17
C VAL A 100 15.68 -2.01 -8.22
N ARG A 101 16.96 -1.75 -8.02
CA ARG A 101 18.03 -2.30 -8.84
C ARG A 101 19.01 -3.02 -7.92
N THR A 102 19.46 -4.18 -8.38
CA THR A 102 20.43 -5.03 -7.68
C THR A 102 21.35 -5.66 -8.72
N ALA A 103 22.64 -5.80 -8.41
CA ALA A 103 23.59 -6.41 -9.34
C ALA A 103 23.45 -7.95 -9.38
N PRO A 104 23.68 -8.63 -10.53
CA PRO A 104 23.47 -10.08 -10.66
C PRO A 104 24.33 -10.96 -9.73
N ALA A 105 25.51 -10.50 -9.31
CA ALA A 105 26.38 -11.22 -8.36
C ALA A 105 25.76 -11.39 -6.95
N TRP A 106 24.59 -10.77 -6.71
CA TRP A 106 23.83 -10.82 -5.46
C TRP A 106 22.97 -12.09 -5.36
N VAL A 107 22.77 -12.79 -6.49
CA VAL A 107 22.04 -14.06 -6.57
C VAL A 107 22.95 -15.26 -6.21
N ASP A 108 24.27 -15.05 -6.09
CA ASP A 108 25.27 -16.14 -5.95
C ASP A 108 25.92 -16.24 -4.55
N GLY A 109 25.24 -15.74 -3.50
CA GLY A 109 25.53 -16.11 -2.10
C GLY A 109 26.66 -15.38 -1.36
N THR A 110 27.14 -14.22 -1.85
CA THR A 110 28.20 -13.43 -1.16
C THR A 110 27.68 -12.39 -0.17
N ILE A 111 26.39 -12.03 -0.24
CA ILE A 111 25.64 -11.26 0.76
C ILE A 111 24.47 -12.15 1.13
N ALA A 112 24.49 -12.65 2.37
CA ALA A 112 23.58 -13.71 2.78
C ALA A 112 22.13 -13.19 2.79
N LEU A 113 21.25 -13.89 2.06
CA LEU A 113 19.86 -14.06 2.49
C LEU A 113 19.90 -14.50 3.97
N PRO A 114 19.01 -13.99 4.84
CA PRO A 114 19.14 -13.69 6.27
C PRO A 114 19.97 -14.58 7.22
N GLY A 115 20.30 -15.83 6.86
CA GLY A 115 20.97 -16.81 7.72
C GLY A 115 22.37 -16.45 8.22
N GLY A 116 22.97 -15.34 7.77
CA GLY A 116 24.28 -14.87 8.22
C GLY A 116 24.27 -13.65 9.15
N ALA A 117 23.15 -12.92 9.27
CA ALA A 117 23.11 -11.69 10.07
C ALA A 117 23.19 -12.00 11.59
N PRO A 118 23.90 -11.17 12.39
CA PRO A 118 23.88 -11.31 13.84
C PRO A 118 22.45 -11.22 14.40
N ALA A 119 22.22 -11.88 15.55
CA ALA A 119 20.88 -12.06 16.12
C ALA A 119 20.06 -10.77 16.25
N PHE A 120 20.70 -9.65 16.62
CA PHE A 120 20.02 -8.35 16.68
C PHE A 120 19.43 -7.94 15.32
N PHE A 121 20.20 -8.06 14.24
CA PHE A 121 19.77 -7.66 12.89
C PHE A 121 18.83 -8.68 12.24
N ALA A 122 18.98 -9.96 12.60
CA ALA A 122 18.07 -11.02 12.14
C ALA A 122 16.61 -10.77 12.57
N ALA A 123 16.38 -10.06 13.69
CA ALA A 123 15.04 -9.71 14.14
C ALA A 123 14.30 -8.74 13.19
N PHE A 124 15.01 -8.00 12.35
CA PHE A 124 14.42 -7.06 11.38
C PHE A 124 14.26 -7.69 9.98
N CYS A 125 14.38 -9.02 9.88
CA CYS A 125 14.30 -9.74 8.64
C CYS A 125 13.18 -10.79 8.69
N PRO A 126 12.12 -10.67 7.86
CA PRO A 126 11.22 -11.79 7.63
C PRO A 126 12.01 -12.96 7.03
N ALA A 127 11.57 -14.19 7.28
CA ALA A 127 12.19 -15.38 6.73
C ALA A 127 12.11 -15.35 5.20
N PHE A 128 13.21 -15.69 4.56
CA PHE A 128 13.25 -15.84 3.11
C PHE A 128 12.63 -17.18 2.73
N VAL A 129 11.56 -17.16 1.93
CA VAL A 129 10.99 -18.37 1.33
C VAL A 129 11.65 -18.59 -0.03
N ALA A 130 12.54 -19.58 -0.10
CA ALA A 130 13.27 -19.89 -1.32
C ALA A 130 12.37 -20.56 -2.36
N GLY A 131 12.29 -19.98 -3.57
CA GLY A 131 11.58 -20.57 -4.70
C GLY A 131 10.21 -19.95 -5.02
N GLU A 132 9.73 -19.03 -4.19
CA GLU A 132 8.46 -18.33 -4.42
C GLU A 132 8.73 -16.95 -5.02
N ALA A 133 8.47 -16.82 -6.32
CA ALA A 133 8.99 -15.75 -7.16
C ALA A 133 8.36 -14.37 -6.94
N PHE A 134 7.51 -14.18 -5.92
CA PHE A 134 6.70 -12.96 -5.77
C PHE A 134 6.47 -12.50 -4.32
N GLU A 135 7.08 -13.14 -3.32
CA GLU A 135 6.71 -12.94 -1.89
C GLU A 135 7.72 -12.11 -1.08
N ASN A 136 8.87 -11.80 -1.68
CA ASN A 136 10.02 -11.27 -0.96
C ASN A 136 9.94 -9.74 -0.82
N VAL A 137 9.05 -9.27 0.04
CA VAL A 137 8.99 -7.87 0.47
C VAL A 137 9.91 -7.68 1.68
N HIS A 138 10.62 -6.56 1.72
CA HIS A 138 11.47 -6.17 2.85
C HIS A 138 12.67 -7.08 3.17
N VAL A 139 13.25 -7.73 2.16
CA VAL A 139 14.48 -8.53 2.34
C VAL A 139 15.70 -7.62 2.50
N PRO A 140 16.37 -7.59 3.66
CA PRO A 140 17.58 -6.80 3.89
C PRO A 140 18.78 -7.37 3.10
N ALA A 141 19.86 -6.60 3.11
CA ALA A 141 21.18 -7.05 2.69
C ALA A 141 22.13 -7.06 3.88
N PHE A 142 22.88 -8.15 4.05
CA PHE A 142 23.93 -8.29 5.05
C PHE A 142 25.24 -8.79 4.43
N SER A 143 26.32 -8.07 4.69
CA SER A 143 27.69 -8.47 4.36
C SER A 143 28.53 -8.49 5.62
N ASP A 144 29.32 -9.54 5.85
CA ASP A 144 30.39 -9.59 6.85
C ASP A 144 31.79 -9.45 6.23
N ALA A 145 31.86 -9.42 4.90
CA ALA A 145 33.07 -9.21 4.13
C ALA A 145 33.10 -7.82 3.49
N SER A 146 34.31 -7.30 3.30
CA SER A 146 34.54 -6.20 2.37
C SER A 146 34.42 -6.72 0.95
N VAL A 147 33.45 -6.20 0.20
CA VAL A 147 33.22 -6.57 -1.19
C VAL A 147 33.51 -5.34 -2.04
N ASP A 148 34.67 -5.30 -2.70
CA ASP A 148 34.97 -4.26 -3.69
C ASP A 148 34.14 -4.54 -4.94
N HIS A 149 33.32 -3.56 -5.31
CA HIS A 149 32.45 -3.66 -6.46
C HIS A 149 33.01 -2.75 -7.57
N ASP A 150 33.31 -3.35 -8.73
CA ASP A 150 33.62 -2.58 -9.93
C ASP A 150 32.37 -1.75 -10.32
N GLY A 151 32.57 -0.54 -10.83
CA GLY A 151 31.60 0.58 -10.86
C GLY A 151 30.27 0.37 -11.62
N ALA A 152 29.98 -0.86 -12.05
CA ALA A 152 28.78 -1.33 -12.72
C ALA A 152 27.61 -1.69 -11.77
N VAL A 153 27.84 -1.68 -10.45
CA VAL A 153 26.83 -2.11 -9.49
C VAL A 153 25.69 -1.12 -9.35
N ARG A 154 24.47 -1.67 -9.43
CA ARG A 154 23.23 -0.89 -9.52
C ARG A 154 22.43 -0.93 -8.22
N ASN A 155 23.04 -1.04 -7.04
CA ASN A 155 22.25 -1.33 -5.83
C ASN A 155 21.58 -0.08 -5.25
N GLY A 156 20.24 -0.03 -5.34
CA GLY A 156 19.42 1.04 -4.77
C GLY A 156 18.16 1.31 -5.59
N LEU A 157 17.63 2.51 -5.45
CA LEU A 157 16.40 2.95 -6.11
C LEU A 157 16.71 3.66 -7.43
N ARG A 158 15.89 3.41 -8.43
CA ARG A 158 15.89 4.09 -9.72
C ARG A 158 14.55 4.78 -9.92
N LEU A 159 14.59 6.09 -10.11
CA LEU A 159 13.46 6.86 -10.60
C LEU A 159 13.57 6.92 -12.12
N THR A 160 12.49 6.60 -12.82
CA THR A 160 12.44 6.84 -14.27
C THR A 160 12.27 8.34 -14.55
N ALA A 161 12.42 8.72 -15.82
CA ALA A 161 12.18 10.09 -16.23
C ALA A 161 10.73 10.57 -16.01
N ALA A 162 9.77 9.62 -15.90
CA ALA A 162 8.36 9.89 -15.68
C ALA A 162 7.96 9.80 -14.20
N SER A 163 8.92 9.55 -13.29
CA SER A 163 8.63 9.41 -11.86
C SER A 163 7.85 10.61 -11.32
N PRO A 164 6.76 10.40 -10.58
CA PRO A 164 5.95 11.48 -10.02
C PRO A 164 6.72 12.32 -9.00
N LEU A 165 7.83 11.80 -8.45
CA LEU A 165 8.74 12.55 -7.59
C LEU A 165 9.51 13.65 -8.32
N ASP A 166 9.43 13.73 -9.66
CA ASP A 166 10.12 14.70 -10.50
C ASP A 166 11.65 14.64 -10.35
N VAL A 167 12.31 13.94 -11.29
CA VAL A 167 13.77 13.81 -11.32
C VAL A 167 14.51 15.14 -11.45
N THR A 168 13.85 16.24 -11.85
CA THR A 168 14.47 17.57 -11.93
C THR A 168 14.45 18.32 -10.61
N ALA A 169 13.61 17.90 -9.66
CA ALA A 169 13.48 18.53 -8.36
C ALA A 169 14.68 18.25 -7.45
N ALA A 170 14.75 18.99 -6.33
CA ALA A 170 15.62 18.62 -5.23
C ALA A 170 15.01 17.40 -4.54
N LEU A 171 15.82 16.37 -4.31
CA LEU A 171 15.37 15.10 -3.73
C LEU A 171 16.29 14.70 -2.58
N ARG A 172 15.73 13.93 -1.63
CA ARG A 172 16.46 13.36 -0.50
C ARG A 172 16.31 11.84 -0.51
N GLY A 173 17.43 11.14 -0.54
CA GLY A 173 17.48 9.70 -0.40
C GLY A 173 17.77 9.35 1.05
N SER A 174 17.16 8.28 1.56
CA SER A 174 17.39 7.77 2.91
C SER A 174 17.64 6.27 2.90
N ILE A 175 18.52 5.83 3.79
CA ILE A 175 18.90 4.42 3.97
C ILE A 175 18.81 4.09 5.46
N CYS A 176 18.03 3.07 5.80
CA CYS A 176 18.04 2.42 7.10
C CYS A 176 19.13 1.35 7.11
N TYR A 177 20.01 1.41 8.09
CA TYR A 177 21.21 0.58 8.17
C TYR A 177 21.51 0.14 9.60
N GLY A 178 22.28 -0.94 9.72
CA GLY A 178 22.75 -1.45 11.01
C GLY A 178 24.05 -0.80 11.47
N GLN A 179 24.06 -0.38 12.74
CA GLN A 179 25.23 0.03 13.50
C GLN A 179 25.66 -1.14 14.37
N PHE A 180 26.84 -1.71 14.11
CA PHE A 180 27.39 -2.85 14.82
C PHE A 180 28.27 -2.41 16.00
N ALA A 181 28.13 -3.12 17.11
CA ALA A 181 28.97 -2.94 18.28
C ALA A 181 30.42 -3.39 18.01
N GLY A 182 31.36 -2.69 18.65
CA GLY A 182 32.79 -3.03 18.62
C GLY A 182 33.54 -2.37 17.47
N THR A 183 34.85 -2.59 17.42
CA THR A 183 35.75 -1.96 16.44
C THR A 183 35.69 -2.68 15.09
N GLY A 184 35.70 -1.92 13.99
CA GLY A 184 35.80 -2.43 12.63
C GLY A 184 35.94 -1.28 11.63
N ASP A 185 36.17 -1.60 10.37
CA ASP A 185 36.25 -0.65 9.25
C ASP A 185 35.00 -0.67 8.35
N GLY A 186 33.92 -1.29 8.86
CA GLY A 186 32.65 -1.40 8.17
C GLY A 186 32.06 -0.05 7.77
N GLY A 187 31.60 0.03 6.52
CA GLY A 187 30.90 1.22 6.04
C GLY A 187 30.54 1.19 4.56
N PHE A 188 29.74 2.18 4.17
CA PHE A 188 29.20 2.34 2.82
C PHE A 188 29.13 3.83 2.42
N VAL A 189 28.96 4.11 1.12
CA VAL A 189 28.97 5.47 0.57
C VAL A 189 27.73 5.69 -0.30
N PRO A 190 26.63 6.20 0.27
CA PRO A 190 25.47 6.60 -0.49
C PRO A 190 25.81 7.58 -1.61
N GLN A 191 25.17 7.42 -2.78
CA GLN A 191 25.38 8.29 -3.93
C GLN A 191 24.12 8.50 -4.74
N TRP A 192 24.01 9.68 -5.34
CA TRP A 192 23.10 9.97 -6.44
C TRP A 192 23.86 9.89 -7.76
N ARG A 193 23.29 9.21 -8.76
CA ARG A 193 23.92 9.05 -10.08
C ARG A 193 22.95 9.35 -11.21
N ALA A 194 23.46 9.96 -12.27
CA ALA A 194 22.70 10.18 -13.49
C ALA A 194 22.63 8.90 -14.34
N ALA A 195 21.80 8.94 -15.40
CA ALA A 195 21.63 7.82 -16.33
C ALA A 195 22.94 7.38 -17.01
N ASP A 196 23.88 8.29 -17.26
CA ASP A 196 25.21 8.01 -17.82
C ASP A 196 26.21 7.44 -16.79
N GLY A 197 25.77 7.30 -15.53
CA GLY A 197 26.59 6.82 -14.42
C GLY A 197 27.45 7.91 -13.77
N SER A 198 27.39 9.16 -14.20
CA SER A 198 28.09 10.25 -13.50
C SER A 198 27.58 10.39 -12.05
N SER A 199 28.47 10.72 -11.13
CA SER A 199 28.10 11.01 -9.73
C SER A 199 27.56 12.42 -9.64
N LEU A 200 26.35 12.56 -9.11
CA LEU A 200 25.66 13.84 -8.91
C LEU A 200 25.81 14.33 -7.47
N ALA A 201 25.84 13.40 -6.51
CA ALA A 201 26.13 13.66 -5.11
C ALA A 201 26.67 12.40 -4.45
N ALA A 202 27.55 12.55 -3.46
CA ALA A 202 28.10 11.45 -2.69
C ALA A 202 28.24 11.88 -1.23
N SER A 203 27.89 10.99 -0.30
CA SER A 203 28.19 11.22 1.11
C SER A 203 29.66 10.94 1.43
N PRO A 204 30.16 11.35 2.60
CA PRO A 204 31.29 10.69 3.25
C PRO A 204 31.00 9.20 3.49
N VAL A 205 32.03 8.43 3.86
CA VAL A 205 31.82 7.04 4.33
C VAL A 205 30.95 7.07 5.57
N ILE A 206 29.83 6.36 5.51
CA ILE A 206 28.96 6.10 6.66
C ILE A 206 29.50 4.84 7.33
N ALA A 207 30.01 4.99 8.55
CA ALA A 207 30.47 3.86 9.35
C ALA A 207 29.27 2.99 9.75
N SER A 208 29.41 1.69 9.59
CA SER A 208 28.49 0.68 10.13
C SER A 208 29.07 0.01 11.37
N GLU A 209 30.39 0.07 11.60
CA GLU A 209 31.04 -0.48 12.80
C GLU A 209 31.63 0.65 13.68
N GLY A 210 32.10 0.29 14.87
CA GLY A 210 32.69 1.24 15.82
C GLY A 210 31.72 1.75 16.90
N TYR A 211 30.52 1.18 17.01
CA TYR A 211 29.50 1.64 17.93
C TYR A 211 29.57 0.94 19.29
N ALA A 212 28.95 1.55 20.30
CA ALA A 212 28.91 0.99 21.65
C ALA A 212 27.92 -0.19 21.79
N ARG A 213 26.94 -0.27 20.90
CA ARG A 213 25.90 -1.31 20.88
C ARG A 213 25.37 -1.51 19.46
N ASP A 214 24.76 -2.67 19.22
CA ASP A 214 24.01 -2.91 18.01
C ASP A 214 22.76 -2.02 17.98
N ALA A 215 22.49 -1.38 16.85
CA ALA A 215 21.32 -0.52 16.66
C ALA A 215 20.94 -0.41 15.19
N MET A 216 19.67 -0.08 14.92
CA MET A 216 19.24 0.41 13.61
C MET A 216 19.36 1.93 13.58
N ALA A 217 19.78 2.48 12.43
CA ALA A 217 19.95 3.90 12.21
C ALA A 217 19.48 4.30 10.80
N THR A 218 19.33 5.60 10.56
CA THR A 218 18.97 6.15 9.25
C THR A 218 19.99 7.21 8.85
N THR A 219 20.49 7.14 7.62
CA THR A 219 21.29 8.20 6.99
C THR A 219 20.54 8.79 5.80
N THR A 220 20.90 10.01 5.41
CA THR A 220 20.28 10.73 4.28
C THR A 220 21.33 11.37 3.38
N LEU A 221 20.98 11.55 2.11
CA LEU A 221 21.79 12.29 1.14
C LEU A 221 20.88 13.06 0.19
N ASP A 222 21.14 14.35 0.06
CA ASP A 222 20.39 15.25 -0.82
C ASP A 222 21.04 15.34 -2.19
N VAL A 223 20.21 15.51 -3.23
CA VAL A 223 20.62 15.96 -4.56
C VAL A 223 19.89 17.26 -4.88
N PRO A 224 20.60 18.33 -5.29
CA PRO A 224 19.96 19.61 -5.60
C PRO A 224 19.09 19.49 -6.86
N ALA A 225 18.11 20.40 -6.99
CA ALA A 225 17.32 20.53 -8.22
C ALA A 225 18.23 20.81 -9.42
N ASP A 226 17.93 20.17 -10.55
CA ASP A 226 18.63 20.37 -11.81
C ASP A 226 17.68 20.13 -13.00
N PRO A 227 17.24 21.20 -13.69
CA PRO A 227 16.40 21.10 -14.87
C PRO A 227 17.03 20.27 -16.01
N ALA A 228 18.36 20.11 -16.05
CA ALA A 228 19.04 19.32 -17.08
C ALA A 228 18.74 17.81 -16.98
N ARG A 229 18.19 17.34 -15.84
CA ARG A 229 17.76 15.95 -15.65
C ARG A 229 16.42 15.62 -16.30
N ALA A 230 15.73 16.59 -16.90
CA ALA A 230 14.48 16.35 -17.59
C ALA A 230 14.64 15.25 -18.66
N GLY A 231 13.77 14.25 -18.64
CA GLY A 231 13.84 13.12 -19.56
C GLY A 231 14.91 12.07 -19.24
N GLN A 232 15.62 12.19 -18.11
CA GLN A 232 16.67 11.26 -17.69
C GLN A 232 16.22 10.40 -16.50
N LEU A 233 16.83 9.22 -16.36
CA LEU A 233 16.68 8.41 -15.15
C LEU A 233 17.62 8.92 -14.06
N LEU A 234 17.22 8.76 -12.80
CA LEU A 234 17.99 9.15 -11.64
C LEU A 234 18.10 7.98 -10.67
N ASP A 235 19.32 7.68 -10.22
CA ASP A 235 19.59 6.56 -9.33
C ASP A 235 20.05 7.05 -7.95
N PHE A 236 19.40 6.57 -6.89
CA PHE A 236 19.88 6.67 -5.51
C PHE A 236 20.48 5.33 -5.07
N ARG A 237 21.78 5.32 -4.79
CA ARG A 237 22.59 4.12 -4.55
C ARG A 237 23.07 4.04 -3.11
N ILE A 238 23.18 2.83 -2.58
CA ILE A 238 23.80 2.59 -1.25
C ILE A 238 25.34 2.69 -1.33
N VAL A 239 25.92 2.31 -2.46
CA VAL A 239 27.36 2.32 -2.70
C VAL A 239 27.71 3.04 -3.99
N GLY A 240 28.88 3.67 -4.01
CA GLY A 240 29.36 4.47 -5.13
C GLY A 240 30.08 3.70 -6.24
N ALA A 241 30.41 4.39 -7.33
CA ALA A 241 31.23 3.81 -8.40
C ALA A 241 32.66 3.50 -7.86
N GLY A 242 33.10 2.24 -7.94
CA GLY A 242 34.44 1.82 -7.52
C GLY A 242 34.65 1.78 -5.99
N ALA A 243 33.58 1.89 -5.20
CA ALA A 243 33.58 1.71 -3.75
C ALA A 243 32.46 0.74 -3.40
N GLY A 244 32.81 -0.42 -2.86
CA GLY A 244 31.82 -1.38 -2.38
C GLY A 244 31.55 -1.26 -0.88
N TYR A 245 30.79 -2.22 -0.35
CA TYR A 245 30.64 -2.37 1.10
C TYR A 245 31.98 -2.73 1.70
N ARG A 246 32.36 -2.05 2.79
CA ARG A 246 33.48 -2.44 3.63
C ARG A 246 32.95 -3.11 4.88
N GLY A 247 33.67 -4.13 5.37
CA GLY A 247 33.42 -4.81 6.64
C GLY A 247 31.97 -5.25 6.83
N ARG A 248 31.52 -5.24 8.09
CA ARG A 248 30.15 -5.63 8.42
C ARG A 248 29.18 -4.52 8.03
N THR A 249 28.26 -4.79 7.12
CA THR A 249 27.18 -3.85 6.75
C THR A 249 25.84 -4.57 6.70
N TYR A 250 24.82 -3.91 7.26
CA TYR A 250 23.42 -4.32 7.15
C TYR A 250 22.61 -3.15 6.59
N THR A 251 21.85 -3.36 5.53
CA THR A 251 20.94 -2.34 4.97
C THR A 251 19.56 -2.91 4.76
N LEU A 252 18.54 -2.16 5.16
CA LEU A 252 17.14 -2.54 5.07
C LEU A 252 16.42 -1.56 4.14
N TYR A 253 15.73 -0.55 4.69
CA TYR A 253 14.88 0.32 3.91
C TYR A 253 15.64 1.43 3.17
N LEU A 254 15.33 1.57 1.90
CA LEU A 254 15.60 2.68 1.01
C LEU A 254 14.33 3.50 0.83
N ARG A 255 14.45 4.82 0.76
CA ARG A 255 13.33 5.70 0.43
C ARG A 255 13.83 6.99 -0.19
N VAL A 256 13.17 7.46 -1.24
CA VAL A 256 13.40 8.79 -1.83
C VAL A 256 12.20 9.68 -1.52
N GLU A 257 12.46 10.90 -1.04
CA GLU A 257 11.43 11.91 -0.79
C GLU A 257 11.71 13.21 -1.53
N HIS A 258 10.64 13.96 -1.77
CA HIS A 258 10.67 15.34 -2.24
C HIS A 258 10.59 16.28 -1.02
N PRO A 259 11.72 16.76 -0.46
CA PRO A 259 11.77 17.44 0.84
C PRO A 259 10.94 18.72 0.90
N THR A 260 10.63 19.35 -0.24
CA THR A 260 9.84 20.58 -0.31
C THR A 260 8.36 20.36 -0.64
N ARG A 261 7.89 19.12 -0.80
CA ARG A 261 6.45 18.82 -0.94
C ARG A 261 5.85 18.61 0.46
N PRO A 262 5.03 19.55 0.98
CA PRO A 262 4.48 19.46 2.33
C PRO A 262 3.24 18.56 2.42
N ALA A 263 2.66 18.22 1.27
CA ALA A 263 1.44 17.45 1.12
C ALA A 263 1.63 16.35 0.08
N GLY A 264 0.72 15.38 0.11
CA GLY A 264 0.68 14.27 -0.83
C GLY A 264 0.62 12.91 -0.15
N PHE A 265 0.73 11.87 -0.96
CA PHE A 265 0.76 10.49 -0.49
C PHE A 265 2.14 9.83 -0.65
N SER A 266 2.33 8.74 0.08
CA SER A 266 3.33 7.71 -0.18
C SER A 266 2.63 6.37 0.00
N TYR A 267 2.70 5.51 -1.01
CA TYR A 267 2.06 4.18 -0.97
C TYR A 267 3.14 3.11 -0.79
N HIS A 268 2.86 2.14 0.06
CA HIS A 268 3.77 1.08 0.47
C HIS A 268 3.10 -0.26 0.24
N THR A 269 3.87 -1.29 -0.11
CA THR A 269 3.42 -2.67 -0.02
C THR A 269 4.06 -3.30 1.21
N TRP A 270 3.25 -3.91 2.09
CA TRP A 270 3.75 -4.65 3.27
C TRP A 270 3.61 -6.16 3.14
N GLY A 271 2.57 -6.62 2.46
CA GLY A 271 2.38 -8.03 2.13
C GLY A 271 1.93 -8.17 0.68
N ALA A 272 2.58 -9.07 -0.06
CA ALA A 272 2.24 -9.45 -1.44
C ALA A 272 2.56 -10.95 -1.61
N HIS A 273 1.76 -11.81 -0.96
CA HIS A 273 2.10 -13.23 -0.79
C HIS A 273 1.36 -14.08 -1.84
N SER A 274 2.11 -14.83 -2.64
CA SER A 274 1.61 -15.44 -3.85
C SER A 274 0.82 -16.71 -3.54
N GLY A 275 -0.48 -16.72 -3.84
CA GLY A 275 -1.32 -17.87 -3.55
C GLY A 275 -1.66 -18.05 -2.07
N GLN A 276 -1.31 -17.08 -1.23
CA GLN A 276 -1.59 -17.13 0.21
C GLN A 276 -2.89 -16.41 0.58
N SER A 277 -3.55 -16.91 1.62
CA SER A 277 -4.81 -16.39 2.19
C SER A 277 -4.57 -15.21 3.13
N LEU A 278 -5.65 -14.51 3.53
CA LEU A 278 -5.61 -13.56 4.65
C LEU A 278 -5.17 -14.26 5.94
N ARG A 279 -5.60 -15.50 6.15
CA ARG A 279 -5.20 -16.33 7.29
C ARG A 279 -3.68 -16.50 7.37
N TYR A 280 -3.02 -16.72 6.23
CA TYR A 280 -1.56 -16.79 6.17
C TYR A 280 -0.92 -15.47 6.63
N PHE A 281 -1.36 -14.33 6.07
CA PHE A 281 -0.84 -13.02 6.48
C PHE A 281 -1.11 -12.72 7.95
N ALA A 282 -2.31 -13.01 8.44
CA ALA A 282 -2.67 -12.88 9.84
C ALA A 282 -1.74 -13.72 10.73
N ASN A 283 -1.39 -14.94 10.31
CA ASN A 283 -0.47 -15.80 11.06
C ASN A 283 0.95 -15.24 11.12
N LEU A 284 1.42 -14.58 10.06
CA LEU A 284 2.72 -13.89 10.05
C LEU A 284 2.78 -12.86 11.17
N ILE A 285 1.77 -12.01 11.30
CA ILE A 285 1.84 -10.88 12.22
C ILE A 285 1.33 -11.20 13.63
N VAL A 286 0.29 -12.02 13.78
CA VAL A 286 -0.30 -12.36 15.10
C VAL A 286 0.59 -13.36 15.84
N ASN A 287 1.09 -14.38 15.15
CA ASN A 287 1.90 -15.45 15.75
C ASN A 287 3.41 -15.26 15.57
N ASN A 288 3.84 -14.12 14.99
CA ASN A 288 5.24 -13.85 14.63
C ASN A 288 5.86 -14.98 13.79
N ALA A 289 5.05 -15.55 12.88
CA ALA A 289 5.48 -16.65 12.04
C ALA A 289 6.50 -16.19 11.00
N GLU A 290 7.30 -17.13 10.51
CA GLU A 290 8.25 -16.90 9.41
C GLU A 290 9.14 -15.67 9.60
N GLY A 291 9.67 -15.48 10.81
CA GLY A 291 10.62 -14.39 11.10
C GLY A 291 10.01 -12.98 11.11
N VAL A 292 8.68 -12.84 10.96
CA VAL A 292 7.97 -11.57 11.10
C VAL A 292 7.88 -11.21 12.59
N THR A 293 8.99 -10.74 13.16
CA THR A 293 9.06 -10.44 14.60
C THR A 293 8.40 -9.10 14.94
N ASP A 294 8.08 -8.90 16.22
CA ASP A 294 7.65 -7.60 16.76
C ASP A 294 8.64 -6.47 16.43
N ALA A 295 9.95 -6.73 16.49
CA ALA A 295 10.97 -5.73 16.15
C ALA A 295 10.90 -5.31 14.67
N TYR A 296 10.64 -6.26 13.76
CA TYR A 296 10.43 -5.97 12.35
C TYR A 296 9.17 -5.11 12.13
N LYS A 297 8.02 -5.54 12.66
CA LYS A 297 6.73 -4.85 12.51
C LYS A 297 6.81 -3.42 13.06
N GLN A 298 7.31 -3.28 14.28
CA GLN A 298 7.42 -1.98 14.97
C GLN A 298 8.42 -1.04 14.27
N TYR A 299 9.55 -1.56 13.78
CA TYR A 299 10.50 -0.74 13.04
C TYR A 299 9.93 -0.31 11.69
N TYR A 300 9.25 -1.19 10.97
CA TYR A 300 8.54 -0.84 9.73
C TYR A 300 7.56 0.32 9.96
N PHE A 301 6.67 0.20 10.95
CA PHE A 301 5.70 1.26 11.27
C PHE A 301 6.35 2.57 11.68
N ALA A 302 7.45 2.53 12.44
CA ALA A 302 8.23 3.72 12.75
C ALA A 302 8.79 4.40 11.49
N GLN A 303 9.22 3.63 10.50
CA GLN A 303 9.76 4.16 9.24
C GLN A 303 8.67 4.66 8.28
N VAL A 304 7.48 4.03 8.26
CA VAL A 304 6.33 4.50 7.45
C VAL A 304 6.02 5.95 7.83
N ARG A 305 5.78 6.21 9.13
CA ARG A 305 5.41 7.55 9.61
C ARG A 305 6.54 8.56 9.75
N ARG A 306 7.80 8.16 9.56
CA ARG A 306 8.98 8.99 9.88
C ARG A 306 8.99 10.35 9.17
N LEU A 307 8.40 10.41 7.96
CA LEU A 307 8.39 11.62 7.13
C LEU A 307 7.18 12.53 7.38
N GLN A 308 6.26 12.15 8.27
CA GLN A 308 5.15 12.98 8.71
C GLN A 308 5.56 13.75 9.97
N THR A 309 5.45 15.08 9.93
CA THR A 309 5.88 15.97 11.02
C THR A 309 4.77 16.35 11.99
N SER A 310 3.52 16.03 11.65
CA SER A 310 2.33 16.16 12.50
C SER A 310 1.85 14.77 12.94
N SER A 311 0.79 14.68 13.75
CA SER A 311 0.18 13.40 14.16
C SER A 311 -0.06 12.53 12.92
N PRO A 312 0.68 11.42 12.74
CA PRO A 312 0.71 10.73 11.45
C PRO A 312 -0.65 10.15 11.06
N VAL A 313 -0.97 10.17 9.77
CA VAL A 313 -2.15 9.55 9.19
C VAL A 313 -1.68 8.41 8.28
N VAL A 314 -2.06 7.19 8.62
CA VAL A 314 -1.72 5.99 7.85
C VAL A 314 -2.97 5.15 7.60
N ILE A 315 -3.18 4.81 6.33
CA ILE A 315 -4.30 3.98 5.89
C ILE A 315 -3.76 2.60 5.50
N PHE A 316 -4.19 1.55 6.17
CA PHE A 316 -3.91 0.17 5.79
C PHE A 316 -5.00 -0.33 4.85
N TRP A 317 -4.61 -0.75 3.65
CA TRP A 317 -5.52 -1.24 2.62
C TRP A 317 -5.33 -2.75 2.46
N ILE A 318 -6.33 -3.53 2.88
CA ILE A 318 -6.26 -4.99 2.98
C ILE A 318 -7.06 -5.61 1.83
N ASN A 319 -6.36 -6.22 0.88
CA ASN A 319 -6.93 -6.88 -0.30
C ASN A 319 -6.69 -8.40 -0.26
N HIS A 320 -7.73 -9.17 0.07
CA HIS A 320 -7.70 -10.63 0.16
C HIS A 320 -9.05 -11.23 -0.25
N GLY A 321 -9.16 -12.57 -0.27
CA GLY A 321 -10.40 -13.30 -0.54
C GLY A 321 -10.26 -14.43 -1.55
N LEU A 322 -9.46 -14.26 -2.61
CA LEU A 322 -9.40 -15.28 -3.69
C LEU A 322 -8.79 -16.60 -3.24
N ASN A 323 -7.70 -16.53 -2.48
CA ASN A 323 -7.00 -17.71 -1.95
C ASN A 323 -7.63 -18.24 -0.67
N ASP A 324 -8.38 -17.39 0.05
CA ASP A 324 -9.09 -17.75 1.27
C ASP A 324 -10.11 -18.87 1.05
N ARG A 325 -10.68 -18.97 -0.16
CA ARG A 325 -11.53 -20.09 -0.63
C ARG A 325 -10.90 -21.48 -0.54
N GLN A 326 -9.58 -21.56 -0.36
CA GLN A 326 -8.83 -22.81 -0.26
C GLN A 326 -8.19 -22.98 1.12
N GLU A 327 -8.50 -22.10 2.08
CA GLU A 327 -7.94 -22.17 3.42
C GLU A 327 -8.54 -23.33 4.21
N SER A 328 -7.67 -24.25 4.63
CA SER A 328 -8.08 -25.46 5.35
C SER A 328 -7.70 -25.44 6.82
N LEU A 329 -6.89 -24.45 7.23
CA LEU A 329 -6.50 -24.27 8.62
C LEU A 329 -7.48 -23.34 9.32
N PRO A 330 -7.70 -23.53 10.64
CA PRO A 330 -8.46 -22.58 11.42
C PRO A 330 -7.92 -21.15 11.30
N SER A 331 -8.83 -20.18 11.41
CA SER A 331 -8.47 -18.76 11.50
C SER A 331 -7.59 -18.50 12.73
N VAL A 332 -6.85 -17.39 12.70
CA VAL A 332 -5.83 -17.06 13.70
C VAL A 332 -6.15 -15.81 14.52
N GLY A 333 -7.32 -15.24 14.33
CA GLY A 333 -7.77 -14.06 15.06
C GLY A 333 -8.16 -14.38 16.51
N PRO A 334 -8.78 -13.41 17.20
CA PRO A 334 -9.11 -13.52 18.61
C PRO A 334 -10.10 -14.65 18.95
N ASP A 335 -10.96 -15.04 18.01
CA ASP A 335 -11.99 -16.08 18.18
C ASP A 335 -11.88 -17.16 17.07
N PRO A 336 -10.85 -18.03 17.12
CA PRO A 336 -10.55 -18.97 16.03
C PRO A 336 -11.74 -19.84 15.59
N VAL A 337 -12.02 -19.80 14.29
CA VAL A 337 -13.04 -20.58 13.61
C VAL A 337 -12.37 -21.77 12.92
N ALA A 338 -12.92 -22.98 13.14
CA ALA A 338 -12.34 -24.22 12.62
C ALA A 338 -12.47 -24.37 11.09
N ASP A 339 -13.52 -23.80 10.53
CA ASP A 339 -13.84 -23.83 9.09
C ASP A 339 -13.11 -22.67 8.39
N GLY A 340 -11.89 -22.94 7.89
CA GLY A 340 -10.89 -21.93 7.53
C GLY A 340 -11.25 -21.04 6.34
N ASP A 341 -12.04 -21.56 5.40
CA ASP A 341 -12.52 -20.89 4.20
C ASP A 341 -13.92 -20.26 4.39
N SER A 342 -14.45 -20.24 5.62
CA SER A 342 -15.76 -19.67 5.91
C SER A 342 -15.73 -18.15 6.09
N GLY A 343 -16.84 -17.46 5.81
CA GLY A 343 -17.04 -16.04 6.14
C GLY A 343 -16.65 -15.66 7.58
N PRO A 344 -17.08 -16.42 8.61
CA PRO A 344 -16.65 -16.19 9.99
C PRO A 344 -15.13 -16.31 10.21
N ALA A 345 -14.45 -17.27 9.58
CA ALA A 345 -12.99 -17.37 9.65
C ALA A 345 -12.31 -16.16 8.99
N TYR A 346 -12.84 -15.69 7.85
CA TYR A 346 -12.37 -14.48 7.20
C TYR A 346 -12.52 -13.24 8.10
N ALA A 347 -13.67 -13.08 8.77
CA ALA A 347 -13.90 -12.00 9.74
C ALA A 347 -12.92 -12.05 10.92
N ASP A 348 -12.71 -13.24 11.49
CA ASP A 348 -11.78 -13.44 12.60
C ASP A 348 -10.34 -13.08 12.20
N ASN A 349 -9.89 -13.51 11.02
CA ASN A 349 -8.56 -13.14 10.50
C ASN A 349 -8.44 -11.63 10.26
N LEU A 350 -9.47 -10.96 9.70
CA LEU A 350 -9.48 -9.50 9.55
C LEU A 350 -9.33 -8.79 10.90
N GLN A 351 -10.11 -9.22 11.91
CA GLN A 351 -10.02 -8.64 13.25
C GLN A 351 -8.64 -8.83 13.86
N GLY A 352 -8.07 -10.03 13.75
CA GLY A 352 -6.71 -10.32 14.21
C GLY A 352 -5.66 -9.43 13.55
N VAL A 353 -5.80 -9.14 12.25
CA VAL A 353 -4.90 -8.24 11.53
C VAL A 353 -5.03 -6.79 12.03
N ILE A 354 -6.25 -6.28 12.18
CA ILE A 354 -6.52 -4.93 12.69
C ILE A 354 -5.94 -4.76 14.10
N ASP A 355 -6.26 -5.69 15.01
CA ASP A 355 -5.83 -5.66 16.41
C ASP A 355 -4.30 -5.68 16.52
N GLN A 356 -3.66 -6.56 15.75
CA GLN A 356 -2.20 -6.70 15.78
C GLN A 356 -1.50 -5.48 15.19
N ILE A 357 -2.01 -4.89 14.11
CA ILE A 357 -1.48 -3.64 13.55
C ILE A 357 -1.57 -2.52 14.58
N LEU A 358 -2.72 -2.35 15.25
CA LEU A 358 -2.88 -1.32 16.28
C LEU A 358 -1.96 -1.54 17.49
N ALA A 359 -1.78 -2.79 17.91
CA ALA A 359 -0.88 -3.16 19.00
C ALA A 359 0.58 -2.81 18.67
N ASP A 360 1.07 -3.26 17.52
CA ASP A 360 2.44 -2.98 17.08
C ASP A 360 2.67 -1.51 16.74
N TRP A 361 1.65 -0.82 16.20
CA TRP A 361 1.69 0.62 15.98
C TRP A 361 1.92 1.36 17.29
N THR A 362 1.13 1.05 18.31
CA THR A 362 1.24 1.63 19.65
C THR A 362 2.59 1.27 20.29
N ALA A 363 3.02 0.01 20.20
CA ALA A 363 4.29 -0.46 20.75
C ALA A 363 5.50 0.22 20.09
N SER A 364 5.39 0.57 18.81
CA SER A 364 6.41 1.36 18.10
C SER A 364 6.43 2.85 18.51
N GLY A 365 5.49 3.31 19.34
CA GLY A 365 5.35 4.70 19.78
C GLY A 365 4.44 5.56 18.88
N GLY A 366 3.61 4.94 18.04
CA GLY A 366 2.59 5.63 17.24
C GLY A 366 1.30 5.86 18.03
N ASP A 367 0.54 6.89 17.64
CA ASP A 367 -0.82 7.13 18.14
C ASP A 367 -1.83 6.36 17.28
N PRO A 368 -2.62 5.40 17.83
CA PRO A 368 -3.60 4.64 17.07
C PRO A 368 -4.76 5.50 16.53
N ALA A 369 -4.95 6.74 17.00
CA ALA A 369 -5.94 7.65 16.45
C ALA A 369 -5.66 8.06 14.99
N GLY A 370 -4.41 7.93 14.54
CA GLY A 370 -3.98 8.21 13.17
C GLY A 370 -3.99 6.99 12.24
N VAL A 371 -4.51 5.84 12.69
CA VAL A 371 -4.54 4.60 11.93
C VAL A 371 -5.95 4.35 11.41
N TYR A 372 -6.03 4.05 10.12
CA TYR A 372 -7.25 3.83 9.37
C TYR A 372 -7.15 2.53 8.57
N PHE A 373 -8.29 1.91 8.24
CA PHE A 373 -8.34 0.64 7.52
C PHE A 373 -9.33 0.69 6.36
N VAL A 374 -8.93 0.13 5.22
CA VAL A 374 -9.81 -0.14 4.09
C VAL A 374 -9.81 -1.64 3.84
N LEU A 375 -10.97 -2.26 4.01
CA LEU A 375 -11.21 -3.67 3.75
C LEU A 375 -11.70 -3.81 2.31
N ASP A 376 -10.97 -4.53 1.49
CA ASP A 376 -11.22 -4.62 0.05
C ASP A 376 -11.21 -6.08 -0.38
N PRO A 377 -12.29 -6.85 -0.08
CA PRO A 377 -12.43 -8.21 -0.55
C PRO A 377 -12.32 -8.29 -2.08
N SER A 378 -11.89 -9.44 -2.57
CA SER A 378 -11.55 -9.61 -3.97
C SER A 378 -12.62 -9.15 -4.97
N HIS A 379 -12.14 -8.70 -6.12
CA HIS A 379 -12.98 -8.37 -7.27
C HIS A 379 -13.85 -9.58 -7.70
N PRO A 380 -14.98 -9.34 -8.40
CA PRO A 380 -15.80 -10.43 -8.93
C PRO A 380 -15.03 -11.32 -9.89
N VAL A 381 -15.25 -12.63 -9.81
CA VAL A 381 -14.67 -13.62 -10.74
C VAL A 381 -15.73 -14.37 -11.55
N ALA A 382 -16.99 -14.29 -11.12
CA ALA A 382 -18.17 -14.78 -11.82
C ALA A 382 -19.39 -13.89 -11.49
N ASN A 383 -20.55 -14.20 -12.09
CA ASN A 383 -21.81 -13.53 -11.78
C ASN A 383 -22.97 -14.56 -11.74
N PRO A 384 -23.53 -14.86 -10.55
CA PRO A 384 -23.02 -14.49 -9.23
C PRO A 384 -21.64 -15.12 -8.97
N ASP A 385 -20.93 -14.57 -7.98
CA ASP A 385 -19.73 -15.24 -7.46
C ASP A 385 -20.10 -16.51 -6.70
N ASP A 386 -19.08 -17.28 -6.33
CA ASP A 386 -19.26 -18.39 -5.41
C ASP A 386 -19.66 -17.91 -4.00
N ALA A 387 -20.30 -18.80 -3.24
CA ALA A 387 -20.88 -18.48 -1.94
C ALA A 387 -19.83 -18.06 -0.90
N GLU A 388 -18.58 -18.49 -1.05
CA GLU A 388 -17.48 -18.11 -0.15
C GLU A 388 -17.13 -16.64 -0.34
N LEU A 389 -16.91 -16.18 -1.58
CA LEU A 389 -16.64 -14.77 -1.87
C LEU A 389 -17.77 -13.84 -1.45
N GLU A 390 -19.02 -14.25 -1.65
CA GLU A 390 -20.18 -13.52 -1.13
C GLU A 390 -20.13 -13.44 0.40
N SER A 391 -19.83 -14.55 1.09
CA SER A 391 -19.71 -14.57 2.54
C SER A 391 -18.56 -13.72 3.08
N TYR A 392 -17.44 -13.60 2.34
CA TYR A 392 -16.31 -12.74 2.73
C TYR A 392 -16.65 -11.25 2.64
N ARG A 393 -17.48 -10.85 1.67
CA ARG A 393 -17.97 -9.47 1.56
C ARG A 393 -18.90 -9.12 2.70
N ASP A 394 -19.81 -10.04 3.06
CA ASP A 394 -20.69 -9.85 4.21
C ASP A 394 -19.92 -9.80 5.53
N ALA A 395 -18.92 -10.68 5.69
CA ALA A 395 -18.01 -10.67 6.81
C ALA A 395 -17.22 -9.35 6.92
N ALA A 396 -16.60 -8.89 5.83
CA ALA A 396 -15.84 -7.63 5.81
C ALA A 396 -16.71 -6.41 6.10
N ARG A 397 -17.97 -6.39 5.61
CA ARG A 397 -18.95 -5.34 5.92
C ARG A 397 -19.16 -5.22 7.42
N LEU A 398 -19.40 -6.35 8.09
CA LEU A 398 -19.59 -6.37 9.54
C LEU A 398 -18.31 -5.93 10.26
N VAL A 399 -17.14 -6.42 9.87
CA VAL A 399 -15.87 -6.01 10.50
C VAL A 399 -15.67 -4.49 10.37
N ALA A 400 -15.96 -3.88 9.21
CA ALA A 400 -15.87 -2.43 9.04
C ALA A 400 -16.77 -1.67 10.02
N GLN A 401 -18.04 -2.07 10.14
CA GLN A 401 -19.01 -1.44 11.04
C GLN A 401 -18.65 -1.53 12.53
N HIS A 402 -17.96 -2.61 12.92
CA HIS A 402 -17.57 -2.83 14.31
C HIS A 402 -16.25 -2.12 14.68
N ASN A 403 -15.43 -1.73 13.71
CA ASN A 403 -14.11 -1.16 13.95
C ASN A 403 -14.08 0.34 13.61
N PRO A 404 -13.66 1.21 14.55
CA PRO A 404 -13.54 2.64 14.27
C PRO A 404 -12.52 2.89 13.14
N ARG A 405 -12.72 3.96 12.35
CA ARG A 405 -11.81 4.32 11.25
C ARG A 405 -11.57 3.18 10.25
N THR A 406 -12.58 2.34 10.03
CA THR A 406 -12.51 1.22 9.10
C THR A 406 -13.64 1.34 8.10
N ALA A 407 -13.32 1.28 6.81
CA ALA A 407 -14.32 1.18 5.75
C ALA A 407 -14.17 -0.13 4.98
N MET A 408 -15.23 -0.55 4.32
CA MET A 408 -15.17 -1.61 3.31
C MET A 408 -15.48 -1.03 1.93
N VAL A 409 -14.74 -1.49 0.90
CA VAL A 409 -15.10 -1.27 -0.52
C VAL A 409 -15.56 -2.59 -1.13
N ASP A 410 -16.82 -2.63 -1.57
CA ASP A 410 -17.42 -3.78 -2.27
C ASP A 410 -17.33 -3.58 -3.79
N VAL A 411 -16.29 -4.15 -4.39
CA VAL A 411 -16.03 -4.07 -5.84
C VAL A 411 -17.17 -4.68 -6.66
N SER A 412 -17.92 -5.65 -6.11
CA SER A 412 -19.08 -6.23 -6.80
C SER A 412 -20.23 -5.25 -7.00
N ARG A 413 -20.23 -4.12 -6.27
CA ARG A 413 -21.17 -3.02 -6.49
C ARG A 413 -20.65 -1.97 -7.47
N LEU A 414 -19.36 -1.99 -7.77
CA LEU A 414 -18.70 -1.06 -8.71
C LEU A 414 -18.63 -1.62 -10.13
N THR A 415 -18.48 -2.93 -10.27
CA THR A 415 -18.35 -3.65 -11.55
C THR A 415 -18.89 -5.08 -11.40
N ASP A 416 -19.18 -5.77 -12.50
CA ASP A 416 -19.49 -7.22 -12.50
C ASP A 416 -18.59 -8.00 -13.46
N HIS A 417 -18.74 -9.32 -13.49
CA HIS A 417 -17.93 -10.22 -14.32
C HIS A 417 -18.03 -9.90 -15.82
N GLU A 418 -19.24 -9.70 -16.33
CA GLU A 418 -19.48 -9.40 -17.74
C GLU A 418 -18.84 -8.07 -18.14
N GLU A 419 -18.98 -7.05 -17.29
CA GLU A 419 -18.38 -5.74 -17.47
C GLU A 419 -16.85 -5.83 -17.45
N MET A 420 -16.27 -6.51 -16.46
CA MET A 420 -14.83 -6.73 -16.36
C MET A 420 -14.26 -7.46 -17.59
N LEU A 421 -14.96 -8.49 -18.07
CA LEU A 421 -14.58 -9.19 -19.30
C LEU A 421 -14.65 -8.27 -20.53
N ALA A 422 -15.69 -7.43 -20.63
CA ALA A 422 -15.86 -6.50 -21.74
C ALA A 422 -14.78 -5.40 -21.76
N PHE A 423 -14.33 -4.93 -20.59
CA PHE A 423 -13.23 -3.98 -20.46
C PHE A 423 -11.84 -4.61 -20.58
N GLY A 424 -11.75 -5.95 -20.59
CA GLY A 424 -10.46 -6.66 -20.63
C GLY A 424 -9.70 -6.55 -19.31
N ASP A 425 -10.42 -6.41 -18.19
CA ASP A 425 -9.83 -6.24 -16.87
C ASP A 425 -9.13 -7.50 -16.39
N TYR A 426 -9.65 -8.67 -16.73
CA TYR A 426 -9.05 -9.95 -16.36
C TYR A 426 -7.75 -10.24 -17.10
N HIS A 427 -6.84 -10.94 -16.41
CA HIS A 427 -5.60 -11.38 -17.00
C HIS A 427 -5.83 -12.39 -18.14
N ALA A 428 -4.88 -12.41 -19.09
CA ALA A 428 -4.94 -13.27 -20.27
C ALA A 428 -6.29 -13.22 -21.04
N GLY A 429 -6.96 -12.06 -21.04
CA GLY A 429 -8.23 -11.87 -21.73
C GLY A 429 -9.40 -12.66 -21.13
N GLY A 430 -9.37 -12.92 -19.81
CA GLY A 430 -10.42 -13.67 -19.11
C GLY A 430 -10.15 -15.17 -18.96
N ALA A 431 -9.03 -15.67 -19.47
CA ALA A 431 -8.60 -17.05 -19.19
C ALA A 431 -8.17 -17.23 -17.72
N ASP A 432 -7.76 -16.14 -17.07
CA ASP A 432 -7.41 -16.08 -15.66
C ASP A 432 -8.22 -14.94 -15.02
N VAL A 433 -9.31 -15.32 -14.35
CA VAL A 433 -10.22 -14.37 -13.69
C VAL A 433 -9.78 -13.98 -12.27
N ASN A 434 -8.86 -14.75 -11.68
CA ASN A 434 -8.33 -14.48 -10.34
C ASN A 434 -7.26 -13.38 -10.36
N HIS A 435 -6.71 -13.06 -11.52
CA HIS A 435 -5.77 -11.96 -11.70
C HIS A 435 -6.28 -10.95 -12.72
N LEU A 436 -5.73 -9.74 -12.66
CA LEU A 436 -6.08 -8.66 -13.57
C LEU A 436 -4.95 -8.37 -14.56
N SER A 437 -5.31 -7.81 -15.71
CA SER A 437 -4.35 -7.13 -16.58
C SER A 437 -3.87 -5.83 -15.91
N ALA A 438 -2.73 -5.28 -16.33
CA ALA A 438 -2.26 -3.98 -15.82
C ALA A 438 -3.33 -2.88 -15.96
N SER A 439 -4.03 -2.84 -17.10
CA SER A 439 -5.17 -1.94 -17.31
C SER A 439 -6.34 -2.24 -16.37
N GLY A 440 -6.58 -3.50 -16.04
CA GLY A 440 -7.61 -3.90 -15.07
C GLY A 440 -7.31 -3.40 -13.67
N TYR A 441 -6.08 -3.58 -13.18
CA TYR A 441 -5.64 -2.99 -11.90
C TYR A 441 -5.82 -1.48 -11.89
N HIS A 442 -5.43 -0.77 -12.97
CA HIS A 442 -5.60 0.68 -13.08
C HIS A 442 -7.06 1.11 -13.06
N ARG A 443 -7.95 0.40 -13.78
CA ARG A 443 -9.38 0.72 -13.84
C ARG A 443 -10.04 0.48 -12.48
N LEU A 444 -9.84 -0.69 -11.89
CA LEU A 444 -10.49 -1.04 -10.63
C LEU A 444 -9.95 -0.22 -9.45
N ALA A 445 -8.65 0.08 -9.41
CA ALA A 445 -8.09 0.97 -8.39
C ALA A 445 -8.72 2.37 -8.44
N ARG A 446 -8.96 2.92 -9.64
CA ARG A 446 -9.72 4.17 -9.80
C ARG A 446 -11.14 4.02 -9.29
N LEU A 447 -11.88 2.99 -9.72
CA LEU A 447 -13.25 2.77 -9.23
C LEU A 447 -13.32 2.72 -7.70
N LYS A 448 -12.39 2.00 -7.06
CA LYS A 448 -12.30 1.89 -5.60
C LYS A 448 -12.00 3.24 -4.94
N LEU A 449 -11.00 3.97 -5.44
CA LEU A 449 -10.61 5.26 -4.88
C LEU A 449 -11.70 6.31 -5.08
N GLU A 450 -12.29 6.40 -6.28
CA GLU A 450 -13.40 7.30 -6.56
C GLU A 450 -14.60 6.98 -5.67
N ALA A 451 -14.91 5.70 -5.41
CA ALA A 451 -16.01 5.36 -4.52
C ALA A 451 -15.77 5.83 -3.07
N LEU A 452 -14.51 5.81 -2.59
CA LEU A 452 -14.14 6.31 -1.26
C LEU A 452 -14.08 7.84 -1.19
N LEU A 453 -13.64 8.50 -2.27
CA LEU A 453 -13.53 9.97 -2.35
C LEU A 453 -14.85 10.64 -2.69
N ALA A 454 -15.74 9.93 -3.41
CA ALA A 454 -17.10 10.36 -3.61
C ALA A 454 -17.70 10.70 -2.25
N ALA A 455 -18.41 11.83 -2.18
CA ALA A 455 -19.13 12.15 -0.97
C ALA A 455 -20.09 10.99 -0.69
N SER A 456 -19.79 10.21 0.34
CA SER A 456 -20.82 9.35 0.89
C SER A 456 -21.91 10.31 1.35
N CYS A 457 -23.03 10.24 0.66
CA CYS A 457 -24.28 10.78 1.11
C CYS A 457 -25.10 9.60 1.59
N PRO A 458 -24.91 9.12 2.83
CA PRO A 458 -25.83 8.14 3.40
C PRO A 458 -27.30 8.58 3.27
N ALA A 459 -27.52 9.89 3.26
CA ALA A 459 -28.80 10.52 3.05
C ALA A 459 -29.27 10.62 1.58
N ASP A 460 -28.46 10.22 0.60
CA ASP A 460 -28.87 10.02 -0.80
C ASP A 460 -29.45 8.59 -0.89
N LEU A 461 -30.73 8.50 -0.54
CA LEU A 461 -31.48 7.27 -0.38
C LEU A 461 -32.02 6.75 -1.71
N ASP A 462 -32.10 7.59 -2.74
CA ASP A 462 -32.48 7.18 -4.10
C ASP A 462 -31.30 7.00 -5.07
N GLY A 463 -30.10 7.40 -4.65
CA GLY A 463 -28.84 7.18 -5.33
C GLY A 463 -28.61 8.12 -6.50
N ASP A 464 -29.23 9.31 -6.53
CA ASP A 464 -29.12 10.27 -7.64
C ASP A 464 -27.91 11.21 -7.55
N ALA A 465 -27.01 10.97 -6.59
CA ALA A 465 -25.86 11.79 -6.23
C ALA A 465 -26.25 13.18 -5.69
N SER A 466 -27.43 13.30 -5.08
CA SER A 466 -27.82 14.47 -4.31
C SER A 466 -28.69 14.07 -3.13
N VAL A 467 -28.58 14.79 -2.02
CA VAL A 467 -29.53 14.68 -0.91
C VAL A 467 -30.58 15.75 -1.09
N GLY A 468 -31.74 15.32 -1.56
CA GLY A 468 -32.81 16.20 -1.97
C GLY A 468 -34.18 15.79 -1.44
N PHE A 469 -35.19 16.34 -2.11
CA PHE A 469 -36.58 16.11 -1.75
C PHE A 469 -37.01 14.65 -1.98
N SER A 470 -36.42 13.98 -2.97
CA SER A 470 -36.71 12.58 -3.28
C SER A 470 -36.26 11.66 -2.14
N ASP A 471 -35.08 11.90 -1.57
CA ASP A 471 -34.56 11.17 -0.41
C ASP A 471 -35.41 11.39 0.83
N LEU A 472 -35.81 12.63 1.09
CA LEU A 472 -36.72 12.95 2.18
C LEU A 472 -38.06 12.21 2.02
N LEU A 473 -38.63 12.18 0.82
CA LEU A 473 -39.88 11.44 0.58
C LEU A 473 -39.69 9.94 0.79
N ARG A 474 -38.56 9.40 0.34
CA ARG A 474 -38.22 8.00 0.52
C ARG A 474 -38.09 7.66 2.01
N MET A 475 -37.30 8.42 2.75
CA MET A 475 -37.16 8.30 4.21
C MET A 475 -38.52 8.30 4.93
N LEU A 476 -39.37 9.28 4.63
CA LEU A 476 -40.70 9.40 5.23
C LEU A 476 -41.63 8.23 4.85
N ALA A 477 -41.41 7.57 3.72
CA ALA A 477 -42.18 6.39 3.31
C ALA A 477 -41.86 5.14 4.14
N PHE A 478 -40.68 5.09 4.76
CA PHE A 478 -40.22 3.98 5.60
C PHE A 478 -40.20 4.30 7.10
N TRP A 479 -40.91 5.36 7.51
CA TRP A 479 -40.96 5.80 8.91
C TRP A 479 -41.45 4.70 9.87
N GLY A 480 -40.69 4.47 10.95
CA GLY A 480 -40.94 3.42 11.94
C GLY A 480 -39.92 2.27 11.86
N VAL A 481 -40.27 1.11 12.42
CA VAL A 481 -39.36 -0.05 12.54
C VAL A 481 -38.81 -0.48 11.19
N CYS A 482 -37.48 -0.52 11.08
CA CYS A 482 -36.77 -0.72 9.82
C CYS A 482 -35.37 -1.28 10.07
N GLU A 483 -35.30 -2.52 10.57
CA GLU A 483 -34.04 -3.15 10.92
C GLU A 483 -33.18 -3.44 9.67
N GLY A 484 -32.07 -2.71 9.54
CA GLY A 484 -31.11 -2.87 8.44
C GLY A 484 -31.53 -2.26 7.10
N CYS A 485 -32.50 -1.33 7.09
CA CYS A 485 -32.86 -0.63 5.86
C CYS A 485 -31.96 0.60 5.60
N PRO A 486 -31.82 1.05 4.34
CA PRO A 486 -31.01 2.22 4.01
C PRO A 486 -31.47 3.52 4.67
N GLU A 487 -32.75 3.62 5.03
CA GLU A 487 -33.36 4.81 5.63
C GLU A 487 -33.08 4.96 7.14
N ASP A 488 -32.62 3.90 7.81
CA ASP A 488 -32.15 3.90 9.21
C ASP A 488 -30.66 4.27 9.24
N LEU A 489 -30.41 5.57 9.17
CA LEU A 489 -29.08 6.16 9.02
C LEU A 489 -28.28 6.15 10.33
N ASP A 490 -28.95 6.13 11.48
CA ASP A 490 -28.31 6.04 12.78
C ASP A 490 -28.18 4.59 13.32
N GLY A 491 -28.75 3.61 12.62
CA GLY A 491 -28.65 2.19 12.92
C GLY A 491 -29.41 1.78 14.17
N SER A 492 -30.46 2.53 14.54
CA SER A 492 -31.24 2.29 15.76
C SER A 492 -32.25 1.14 15.62
N GLY A 493 -32.49 0.65 14.40
CA GLY A 493 -33.54 -0.30 14.06
C GLY A 493 -34.89 0.36 13.75
N ASP A 494 -34.96 1.70 13.78
CA ASP A 494 -36.16 2.51 13.55
C ASP A 494 -35.81 3.73 12.69
N VAL A 495 -36.50 3.95 11.56
CA VAL A 495 -36.45 5.23 10.82
C VAL A 495 -37.23 6.27 11.60
N GLY A 496 -36.52 7.23 12.16
CA GLY A 496 -37.07 8.20 13.10
C GLY A 496 -36.55 9.62 12.91
N PHE A 497 -36.72 10.40 13.97
CA PHE A 497 -36.39 11.82 13.93
C PHE A 497 -34.87 12.07 13.81
N THR A 498 -34.04 11.16 14.32
CA THR A 498 -32.57 11.28 14.19
C THR A 498 -32.14 11.15 12.73
N ASP A 499 -32.66 10.16 12.01
CA ASP A 499 -32.41 9.95 10.58
C ASP A 499 -32.88 11.15 9.76
N LEU A 500 -34.01 11.75 10.15
CA LEU A 500 -34.54 12.94 9.47
C LEU A 500 -33.56 14.11 9.58
N LEU A 501 -32.95 14.28 10.75
CA LEU A 501 -31.92 15.32 10.94
C LEU A 501 -30.66 15.01 10.12
N MET A 502 -30.31 13.74 9.93
CA MET A 502 -29.18 13.34 9.08
C MET A 502 -29.45 13.63 7.60
N VAL A 503 -30.68 13.39 7.12
CA VAL A 503 -31.10 13.78 5.75
C VAL A 503 -31.09 15.30 5.58
N LEU A 504 -31.74 16.04 6.49
CA LEU A 504 -31.80 17.51 6.40
C LEU A 504 -30.43 18.18 6.60
N GLY A 505 -29.56 17.57 7.42
CA GLY A 505 -28.21 18.04 7.68
C GLY A 505 -27.25 17.84 6.51
N SER A 506 -27.59 16.94 5.58
CA SER A 506 -26.76 16.57 4.43
C SER A 506 -27.28 17.12 3.11
N TRP A 507 -28.28 18.03 3.14
CA TRP A 507 -29.00 18.53 1.95
C TRP A 507 -28.08 19.20 0.92
N GLY A 508 -28.19 18.79 -0.34
CA GLY A 508 -27.40 19.32 -1.46
C GLY A 508 -26.73 18.23 -2.29
N ASP A 509 -25.90 18.65 -3.24
CA ASP A 509 -25.16 17.73 -4.12
C ASP A 509 -24.17 16.87 -3.33
N CYS A 510 -23.99 15.65 -3.82
CA CYS A 510 -22.89 14.74 -3.51
C CYS A 510 -21.85 14.84 -4.65
#